data_AF-A0A7W7DW07-F1
#
_entry.id   AF-A0A7W7DW07-F1
#
_cell.length_a   1.000
_cell.length_b   1.000
_cell.length_c   1.000
_cell.angle_alpha   90.00
_cell.angle_beta   90.00
_cell.angle_gamma   90.00
#
_symmetry.space_group_name_H-M   'P 1'
#
loop_
_entity.id
_entity.type
_entity.pdbx_description
1 polymer ?
#
loop_
_entity_poly.entity_id
_entity_poly.type
_entity_poly.pdbx_seq_one_letter_code
_entity_poly.pdbx_strand_id
1 'polypeptide(L)'
;MRNVKTALPAVAMTAVSMVLTLAVVVMWLGGSMHWGVALVVGLGIDGGWLAALAYDRRLAAQGDHNAVVTGVGWGFGAIATGVLVAHAVGEDSPGPWLAVAWLPLAAKALWLVHGLWERTALTPDALEAIQGIQQEARDEAAVARARLRAEAATEETRLTAVTEAGARVARVQAKTAESLSGAWSVLEAARQGDGTARALTCVTERVTPASQPRWDLPVWGPIEPVAAIEAAPALSDD
;
A
#
# COMPACT_ATOMS: atom_id res chain seq x y z
N MET A 1 -6.88 2.00 -18.85
CA MET A 1 -7.41 1.67 -20.20
C MET A 1 -6.46 0.86 -21.10
N ARG A 2 -5.16 0.71 -20.80
CA ARG A 2 -4.19 -0.02 -21.64
C ARG A 2 -4.28 -1.56 -21.52
N ASN A 3 -4.73 -2.08 -20.37
CA ASN A 3 -4.90 -3.52 -20.10
C ASN A 3 -6.11 -4.18 -20.77
N VAL A 4 -7.16 -3.42 -21.10
CA VAL A 4 -8.36 -4.00 -21.73
C VAL A 4 -8.07 -4.42 -23.18
N LYS A 5 -7.19 -3.68 -23.88
CA LYS A 5 -6.84 -3.95 -25.28
C LYS A 5 -5.94 -5.19 -25.45
N THR A 6 -5.17 -5.56 -24.42
CA THR A 6 -4.31 -6.76 -24.47
C THR A 6 -5.03 -8.02 -24.01
N ALA A 7 -6.06 -7.91 -23.16
CA ALA A 7 -6.85 -9.06 -22.71
C ALA A 7 -7.91 -9.52 -23.73
N LEU A 8 -8.33 -8.61 -24.63
CA LEU A 8 -9.45 -8.84 -25.54
C LEU A 8 -9.27 -10.06 -26.48
N PRO A 9 -8.10 -10.31 -27.09
CA PRO A 9 -7.90 -11.49 -27.94
C PRO A 9 -7.90 -12.79 -27.12
N ALA A 10 -7.31 -12.76 -25.92
CA ALA A 10 -7.25 -13.92 -25.04
C ALA A 10 -8.67 -14.30 -24.55
N VAL A 11 -9.45 -13.32 -24.11
CA VAL A 11 -10.84 -13.52 -23.69
C VAL A 11 -11.71 -14.01 -24.86
N ALA A 12 -11.52 -13.46 -26.07
CA ALA A 12 -12.24 -13.91 -27.26
C ALA A 12 -11.90 -15.36 -27.62
N MET A 13 -10.62 -15.76 -27.55
CA MET A 13 -10.21 -17.15 -27.79
C MET A 13 -10.75 -18.10 -26.72
N THR A 14 -10.80 -17.70 -25.45
CA THR A 14 -11.42 -18.49 -24.39
C THR A 14 -12.91 -18.65 -24.63
N ALA A 15 -13.61 -17.57 -25.01
CA ALA A 15 -15.04 -17.63 -25.32
C ALA A 15 -15.33 -18.53 -26.54
N VAL A 16 -14.55 -18.41 -27.62
CA VAL A 16 -14.68 -19.26 -28.81
C VAL A 16 -14.37 -20.72 -28.48
N SER A 17 -13.30 -20.98 -27.73
CA SER A 17 -12.96 -22.33 -27.28
C SER A 17 -14.10 -22.91 -26.44
N MET A 18 -14.62 -22.17 -25.48
CA MET A 18 -15.71 -22.61 -24.60
C MET A 18 -17.00 -22.93 -25.38
N VAL A 19 -17.36 -22.09 -26.36
CA VAL A 19 -18.50 -22.32 -27.25
C VAL A 19 -18.28 -23.57 -28.11
N LEU A 20 -17.07 -23.76 -28.62
CA LEU A 20 -16.73 -24.94 -29.44
C LEU A 20 -16.74 -26.22 -28.59
N THR A 21 -16.20 -26.21 -27.37
CA THR A 21 -16.25 -27.35 -26.45
C THR A 21 -17.70 -27.69 -26.11
N LEU A 22 -18.52 -26.68 -25.83
CA LEU A 22 -19.96 -26.87 -25.57
C LEU A 22 -20.67 -27.45 -26.80
N ALA A 23 -20.38 -26.94 -27.99
CA ALA A 23 -20.95 -27.42 -29.24
C ALA A 23 -20.54 -28.87 -29.53
N VAL A 24 -19.27 -29.22 -29.32
CA VAL A 24 -18.78 -30.60 -29.48
C VAL A 24 -19.44 -31.52 -28.45
N VAL A 25 -19.48 -31.15 -27.17
CA VAL A 25 -20.13 -31.94 -26.12
C VAL A 25 -21.62 -32.14 -26.42
N VAL A 26 -22.34 -31.08 -26.80
CA VAL A 26 -23.77 -31.17 -27.13
C VAL A 26 -24.01 -31.98 -28.40
N MET A 27 -23.15 -31.86 -29.42
CA MET A 27 -23.28 -32.62 -30.67
C MET A 27 -22.92 -34.09 -30.49
N TRP A 28 -21.99 -34.42 -29.59
CA TRP A 28 -21.50 -35.79 -29.38
C TRP A 28 -22.25 -36.55 -28.28
N LEU A 29 -22.80 -35.85 -27.28
CA LEU A 29 -23.62 -36.42 -26.18
C LEU A 29 -25.13 -36.15 -26.33
N GLY A 30 -25.55 -35.56 -27.45
CA GLY A 30 -26.90 -35.00 -27.67
C GLY A 30 -28.08 -35.99 -27.62
N GLY A 31 -27.84 -37.29 -27.44
CA GLY A 31 -28.90 -38.28 -27.22
C GLY A 31 -29.10 -38.70 -25.76
N SER A 32 -28.10 -38.51 -24.89
CA SER A 32 -28.01 -39.21 -23.59
C SER A 32 -27.75 -38.29 -22.39
N MET A 33 -27.28 -37.06 -22.57
CA MET A 33 -26.95 -36.18 -21.44
C MET A 33 -27.97 -35.04 -21.24
N HIS A 34 -28.52 -34.94 -20.02
CA HIS A 34 -29.41 -33.84 -19.64
C HIS A 34 -28.66 -32.49 -19.65
N TRP A 35 -29.21 -31.48 -20.34
CA TRP A 35 -28.58 -30.17 -20.59
C TRP A 35 -28.06 -29.46 -19.32
N GLY A 36 -28.74 -29.64 -18.18
CA GLY A 36 -28.29 -29.09 -16.89
C GLY A 36 -26.97 -29.66 -16.37
N VAL A 37 -26.69 -30.94 -16.62
CA VAL A 37 -25.41 -31.59 -16.26
C VAL A 37 -24.30 -31.06 -17.16
N ALA A 38 -24.59 -30.87 -18.45
CA ALA A 38 -23.68 -30.25 -19.41
C ALA A 38 -23.24 -28.85 -18.97
N LEU A 39 -24.16 -28.05 -18.43
CA LEU A 39 -23.88 -26.70 -17.94
C LEU A 39 -23.08 -26.72 -16.64
N VAL A 40 -23.42 -27.58 -15.67
CA VAL A 40 -22.69 -27.64 -14.39
C VAL A 40 -21.29 -28.20 -14.58
N VAL A 41 -21.11 -29.23 -15.41
CA VAL A 41 -19.80 -29.81 -15.74
C VAL A 41 -19.01 -28.87 -16.65
N GLY A 42 -19.60 -28.40 -17.75
CA GLY A 42 -18.91 -27.52 -18.70
C GLY A 42 -18.58 -26.13 -18.16
N LEU A 43 -19.39 -25.58 -17.25
CA LEU A 43 -19.21 -24.21 -16.75
C LEU A 43 -18.61 -24.20 -15.34
N GLY A 44 -18.97 -25.17 -14.49
CA GLY A 44 -18.47 -25.28 -13.12
C GLY A 44 -17.15 -26.03 -13.01
N ILE A 45 -17.04 -27.20 -13.65
CA ILE A 45 -15.82 -28.01 -13.58
C ILE A 45 -14.74 -27.41 -14.48
N ASP A 46 -15.07 -27.04 -15.71
CA ASP A 46 -14.08 -26.46 -16.63
C ASP A 46 -13.63 -25.05 -16.19
N GLY A 47 -14.56 -24.23 -15.67
CA GLY A 47 -14.23 -22.91 -15.11
C GLY A 47 -13.38 -22.98 -13.84
N GLY A 48 -13.72 -23.87 -12.91
CA GLY A 48 -12.92 -24.10 -11.69
C GLY A 48 -11.56 -24.72 -11.98
N TRP A 49 -11.49 -25.63 -12.97
CA TRP A 49 -10.25 -26.26 -13.42
C TRP A 49 -9.32 -25.29 -14.13
N LEU A 50 -9.84 -24.47 -15.05
CA LEU A 50 -9.07 -23.42 -15.72
C LEU A 50 -8.63 -22.34 -14.73
N ALA A 51 -9.46 -21.99 -13.74
CA ALA A 51 -9.06 -21.08 -12.67
C ALA A 51 -7.93 -21.66 -11.82
N ALA A 52 -8.01 -22.95 -11.47
CA ALA A 52 -6.95 -23.65 -10.75
C ALA A 52 -5.64 -23.71 -11.57
N LEU A 53 -5.71 -24.04 -12.87
CA LEU A 53 -4.55 -24.06 -13.77
C LEU A 53 -3.96 -22.67 -14.01
N ALA A 54 -4.80 -21.64 -14.13
CA ALA A 54 -4.34 -20.25 -14.27
C ALA A 54 -3.67 -19.75 -12.99
N TYR A 55 -4.18 -20.16 -11.83
CA TYR A 55 -3.58 -19.86 -10.53
C TYR A 55 -2.23 -20.58 -10.34
N ASP A 56 -2.16 -21.87 -10.69
CA ASP A 56 -0.92 -22.67 -10.69
C ASP A 56 0.15 -22.06 -11.62
N ARG A 57 -0.27 -21.57 -12.80
CA ARG A 57 0.63 -20.87 -13.75
C ARG A 57 1.14 -19.54 -13.20
N ARG A 58 0.29 -18.77 -12.52
CA ARG A 58 0.67 -17.49 -11.91
C ARG A 58 1.67 -17.71 -10.76
N LEU A 59 1.45 -18.73 -9.95
CA LEU A 59 2.35 -19.14 -8.87
C LEU A 59 3.70 -19.62 -9.42
N ALA A 60 3.68 -20.48 -10.45
CA ALA A 60 4.89 -20.94 -11.12
C ALA A 60 5.72 -19.78 -11.73
N ALA A 61 5.06 -18.78 -12.34
CA ALA A 61 5.72 -17.58 -12.85
C ALA A 61 6.35 -16.70 -11.75
N GLN A 62 5.89 -16.84 -10.50
CA GLN A 62 6.42 -16.15 -9.32
C GLN A 62 7.48 -16.99 -8.57
N GLY A 63 7.78 -18.19 -9.05
CA GLY A 63 8.70 -19.14 -8.41
C GLY A 63 8.13 -19.82 -7.15
N ASP A 64 6.88 -19.54 -6.79
CA ASP A 64 6.22 -20.12 -5.63
C ASP A 64 5.52 -21.42 -6.03
N HIS A 65 6.06 -22.55 -5.60
CA HIS A 65 5.51 -23.87 -5.87
C HIS A 65 4.76 -24.37 -4.64
N ASN A 66 3.46 -24.10 -4.58
CA ASN A 66 2.65 -24.59 -3.48
C ASN A 66 2.17 -26.03 -3.76
N ALA A 67 2.81 -27.00 -3.11
CA ALA A 67 2.47 -28.42 -3.20
C ALA A 67 0.99 -28.71 -2.88
N VAL A 68 0.36 -27.92 -2.00
CA VAL A 68 -1.07 -28.05 -1.66
C VAL A 68 -1.94 -27.71 -2.86
N VAL A 69 -1.62 -26.62 -3.58
CA VAL A 69 -2.38 -26.19 -4.77
C VAL A 69 -2.25 -27.22 -5.89
N THR A 70 -1.04 -27.74 -6.10
CA THR A 70 -0.80 -28.83 -7.06
C THR A 70 -1.57 -30.10 -6.68
N GLY A 71 -1.57 -30.46 -5.38
CA GLY A 71 -2.32 -31.61 -4.87
C GLY A 71 -3.83 -31.47 -5.04
N VAL A 72 -4.38 -30.29 -4.78
CA VAL A 72 -5.81 -29.98 -5.02
C VAL A 72 -6.14 -30.10 -6.51
N GLY A 73 -5.26 -29.61 -7.39
CA GLY A 73 -5.42 -29.80 -8.84
C GLY A 73 -5.44 -31.28 -9.23
N TRP A 74 -4.53 -32.11 -8.74
CA TRP A 74 -4.58 -33.55 -9.04
C TRP A 74 -5.82 -34.24 -8.44
N GLY A 75 -6.18 -33.89 -7.21
CA GLY A 75 -7.37 -34.43 -6.54
C GLY A 75 -8.65 -34.13 -7.30
N PHE A 76 -8.81 -32.90 -7.79
CA PHE A 76 -9.97 -32.54 -8.59
C PHE A 76 -10.02 -33.30 -9.93
N GLY A 77 -8.88 -33.43 -10.62
CA GLY A 77 -8.80 -34.21 -11.86
C GLY A 77 -9.19 -35.68 -11.63
N ALA A 78 -8.71 -36.28 -10.55
CA ALA A 78 -9.05 -37.65 -10.17
C ALA A 78 -10.54 -37.81 -9.80
N ILE A 79 -11.11 -36.86 -9.05
CA ILE A 79 -12.54 -36.87 -8.71
C ILE A 79 -13.40 -36.73 -9.96
N ALA A 80 -13.07 -35.79 -10.86
CA ALA A 80 -13.79 -35.57 -12.10
C ALA A 80 -13.77 -36.83 -13.00
N THR A 81 -12.60 -37.46 -13.16
CA THR A 81 -12.48 -38.75 -13.86
C THR A 81 -13.30 -39.83 -13.16
N GLY A 82 -13.25 -39.93 -11.83
CA GLY A 82 -14.03 -40.90 -11.06
C GLY A 82 -15.54 -40.76 -11.26
N VAL A 83 -16.06 -39.53 -11.25
CA VAL A 83 -17.47 -39.25 -11.52
C VAL A 83 -17.86 -39.65 -12.94
N LEU A 84 -17.03 -39.35 -13.94
CA LEU A 84 -17.28 -39.72 -15.34
C LEU A 84 -17.26 -41.24 -15.54
N VAL A 85 -16.34 -41.96 -14.89
CA VAL A 85 -16.31 -43.43 -14.92
C VAL A 85 -17.54 -44.01 -14.23
N ALA A 86 -17.91 -43.50 -13.05
CA ALA A 86 -19.10 -43.96 -12.33
C ALA A 86 -20.39 -43.75 -13.15
N HIS A 87 -20.48 -42.62 -13.85
CA HIS A 87 -21.61 -42.35 -14.76
C HIS A 87 -21.61 -43.29 -15.96
N ALA A 88 -20.44 -43.54 -16.58
CA ALA A 88 -20.31 -44.45 -17.70
C ALA A 88 -20.82 -45.86 -17.38
N VAL A 89 -20.53 -46.37 -16.17
CA VAL A 89 -20.96 -47.70 -15.71
C VAL A 89 -22.49 -47.80 -15.56
N GLY A 90 -23.19 -46.68 -15.40
CA GLY A 90 -24.66 -46.63 -15.28
C GLY A 90 -25.41 -46.51 -16.60
N GLU A 91 -24.70 -46.38 -17.73
CA GLU A 91 -25.28 -46.18 -19.07
C GLU A 91 -25.32 -47.49 -19.88
N ASP A 92 -26.32 -47.63 -20.75
CA ASP A 92 -26.47 -48.80 -21.65
C ASP A 92 -25.31 -48.91 -22.65
N SER A 93 -24.65 -47.78 -22.95
CA SER A 93 -23.49 -47.71 -23.84
C SER A 93 -22.31 -46.99 -23.16
N PRO A 94 -21.51 -47.70 -22.34
CA PRO A 94 -20.44 -47.10 -21.53
C PRO A 94 -19.23 -46.61 -22.34
N GLY A 95 -19.03 -47.14 -23.55
CA GLY A 95 -17.80 -46.96 -24.35
C GLY A 95 -17.40 -45.50 -24.59
N PRO A 96 -18.29 -44.65 -25.14
CA PRO A 96 -17.99 -43.23 -25.37
C PRO A 96 -17.65 -42.46 -24.09
N TRP A 97 -18.36 -42.75 -23.00
CA TRP A 97 -18.16 -42.10 -21.71
C TRP A 97 -16.83 -42.48 -21.05
N LEU A 98 -16.44 -43.74 -21.14
CA LEU A 98 -15.13 -44.19 -20.66
C LEU A 98 -13.98 -43.56 -21.45
N ALA A 99 -14.15 -43.30 -22.76
CA ALA A 99 -13.14 -42.60 -23.55
C ALA A 99 -12.94 -41.15 -23.08
N VAL A 100 -14.03 -40.45 -22.76
CA VAL A 100 -14.01 -39.05 -22.30
C VAL A 100 -13.54 -38.90 -20.86
N ALA A 101 -13.77 -39.91 -20.01
CA ALA A 101 -13.44 -39.87 -18.58
C ALA A 101 -11.96 -39.60 -18.27
N TRP A 102 -11.05 -39.94 -19.19
CA TRP A 102 -9.60 -39.74 -19.04
C TRP A 102 -9.13 -38.34 -19.42
N LEU A 103 -9.96 -37.51 -20.06
CA LEU A 103 -9.57 -36.16 -20.51
C LEU A 103 -9.03 -35.26 -19.38
N PRO A 104 -9.61 -35.21 -18.17
CA PRO A 104 -9.09 -34.37 -17.09
C PRO A 104 -7.65 -34.72 -16.71
N LEU A 105 -7.34 -36.01 -16.61
CA LEU A 105 -5.99 -36.50 -16.31
C LEU A 105 -5.03 -36.24 -17.48
N ALA A 106 -5.47 -36.49 -18.71
CA ALA A 106 -4.67 -36.22 -19.91
C ALA A 106 -4.33 -34.73 -20.06
N ALA A 107 -5.27 -33.84 -19.76
CA ALA A 107 -5.05 -32.39 -19.78
C ALA A 107 -4.00 -31.96 -18.73
N LYS A 108 -4.06 -32.49 -17.49
CA LYS A 108 -3.05 -32.20 -16.46
C LYS A 108 -1.68 -32.75 -16.84
N ALA A 109 -1.62 -33.96 -17.41
CA ALA A 109 -0.38 -34.56 -17.88
C ALA A 109 0.24 -33.75 -19.02
N LEU A 110 -0.55 -33.32 -20.00
CA LEU A 110 -0.07 -32.45 -21.09
C LEU A 110 0.50 -31.13 -20.55
N TRP A 111 -0.14 -30.56 -19.53
CA TRP A 111 0.34 -29.35 -18.87
C TRP A 111 1.70 -29.56 -18.17
N LEU A 112 1.91 -30.69 -17.50
CA LEU A 112 3.21 -31.05 -16.94
C LEU A 112 4.29 -31.21 -18.02
N VAL A 113 3.96 -31.90 -19.12
CA VAL A 113 4.89 -32.09 -20.24
C VAL A 113 5.27 -30.73 -20.85
N HIS A 114 4.31 -29.84 -21.03
CA HIS A 114 4.58 -28.49 -21.53
C HIS A 114 5.48 -27.69 -20.59
N GLY A 115 5.22 -27.74 -19.27
CA GLY A 115 6.08 -27.09 -18.28
C GLY A 115 7.48 -27.71 -18.19
N LEU A 116 7.63 -29.01 -18.42
CA LEU A 116 8.95 -29.65 -18.56
C LEU A 116 9.65 -29.19 -19.84
N TRP A 117 8.90 -29.09 -20.93
CA TRP A 117 9.44 -28.72 -22.23
C TRP A 117 9.98 -27.28 -22.23
N GLU A 118 9.25 -26.34 -21.63
CA GLU A 118 9.72 -24.96 -21.41
C GLU A 118 11.02 -24.93 -20.59
N ARG A 119 11.17 -25.79 -19.57
CA ARG A 119 12.41 -25.89 -18.79
C ARG A 119 13.56 -26.50 -19.58
N THR A 120 13.30 -27.50 -20.41
CA THR A 120 14.34 -28.10 -21.27
C THR A 120 14.74 -27.22 -22.44
N ALA A 121 13.88 -26.28 -22.84
CA ALA A 121 14.21 -25.28 -23.86
C ALA A 121 15.11 -24.17 -23.31
N LEU A 122 15.11 -23.95 -21.99
CA LEU A 122 16.00 -23.03 -21.31
C LEU A 122 17.29 -23.76 -20.92
N THR A 123 18.44 -23.18 -21.26
CA THR A 123 19.73 -23.73 -20.81
C THR A 123 19.85 -23.58 -19.28
N PRO A 124 20.60 -24.47 -18.60
CA PRO A 124 20.87 -24.35 -17.16
C PRO A 124 21.38 -22.95 -16.78
N ASP A 125 22.28 -22.39 -17.59
CA ASP A 125 22.82 -21.03 -17.42
C ASP A 125 21.72 -19.95 -17.47
N ALA A 126 20.70 -20.12 -18.33
CA ALA A 126 19.57 -19.19 -18.40
C ALA A 126 18.69 -19.28 -17.15
N LEU A 127 18.50 -20.48 -16.59
CA LEU A 127 17.75 -20.65 -15.34
C LEU A 127 18.49 -20.05 -14.15
N GLU A 128 19.82 -20.24 -14.07
CA GLU A 128 20.66 -19.62 -13.05
C GLU A 128 20.66 -18.10 -13.16
N ALA A 129 20.76 -17.56 -14.37
CA ALA A 129 20.66 -16.11 -14.59
C ALA A 129 19.30 -15.54 -14.15
N ILE A 130 18.19 -16.24 -14.44
CA ILE A 130 16.86 -15.83 -13.99
C ILE A 130 16.77 -15.86 -12.46
N GLN A 131 17.32 -16.89 -11.80
CA GLN A 131 17.36 -16.97 -10.34
C GLN A 131 18.19 -15.84 -9.74
N GLY A 132 19.35 -15.53 -10.32
CA GLY A 132 20.21 -14.41 -9.92
C GLY A 132 19.47 -13.07 -10.00
N ILE A 133 18.83 -12.77 -11.13
CA ILE A 133 18.06 -11.53 -11.32
C ILE A 133 16.91 -11.43 -10.30
N GLN A 134 16.19 -12.52 -10.04
CA GLN A 134 15.11 -12.51 -9.05
C GLN A 134 15.62 -12.27 -7.63
N GLN A 135 16.77 -12.85 -7.28
CA GLN A 135 17.37 -12.68 -5.96
C GLN A 135 17.88 -11.26 -5.77
N GLU A 136 18.58 -10.70 -6.76
CA GLU A 136 19.05 -9.33 -6.76
C GLU A 136 17.88 -8.33 -6.62
N ALA A 137 16.78 -8.55 -7.35
CA ALA A 137 15.59 -7.71 -7.22
C ALA A 137 14.93 -7.80 -5.82
N ARG A 138 14.96 -8.97 -5.17
CA ARG A 138 14.47 -9.12 -3.79
C ARG A 138 15.36 -8.38 -2.79
N ASP A 139 16.67 -8.49 -2.96
CA ASP A 139 17.65 -7.86 -2.09
C ASP A 139 17.60 -6.34 -2.25
N GLU A 140 17.50 -5.83 -3.47
CA GLU A 140 17.32 -4.41 -3.75
C GLU A 140 16.03 -3.88 -3.13
N ALA A 141 14.91 -4.61 -3.24
CA ALA A 141 13.66 -4.25 -2.59
C ALA A 141 13.78 -4.25 -1.05
N ALA A 142 14.54 -5.17 -0.47
CA ALA A 142 14.80 -5.21 0.97
C ALA A 142 15.64 -4.00 1.42
N VAL A 143 16.71 -3.67 0.66
CA VAL A 143 17.56 -2.50 0.93
C VAL A 143 16.77 -1.20 0.78
N ALA A 144 15.94 -1.06 -0.26
CA ALA A 144 15.09 0.11 -0.45
C ALA A 144 14.15 0.32 0.74
N ARG A 145 13.50 -0.75 1.24
CA ARG A 145 12.68 -0.67 2.45
C ARG A 145 13.48 -0.30 3.70
N ALA A 146 14.70 -0.81 3.84
CA ALA A 146 15.57 -0.47 4.95
C ALA A 146 15.99 1.01 4.92
N ARG A 147 16.35 1.53 3.73
CA ARG A 147 16.67 2.96 3.52
C ARG A 147 15.49 3.86 3.84
N LEU A 148 14.30 3.55 3.31
CA LEU A 148 13.09 4.31 3.60
C LEU A 148 12.76 4.33 5.11
N ARG A 149 12.98 3.22 5.81
CA ARG A 149 12.81 3.17 7.28
C ARG A 149 13.84 4.04 8.02
N ALA A 150 15.10 4.03 7.59
CA ALA A 150 16.16 4.84 8.19
C ALA A 150 15.91 6.34 8.00
N GLU A 151 15.48 6.75 6.80
CA GLU A 151 15.08 8.13 6.50
C GLU A 151 13.87 8.54 7.33
N ALA A 152 12.83 7.71 7.39
CA ALA A 152 11.63 7.99 8.19
C ALA A 152 11.95 8.16 9.69
N ALA A 153 12.80 7.30 10.26
CA ALA A 153 13.21 7.42 11.66
C ALA A 153 14.03 8.70 11.94
N THR A 154 14.86 9.11 10.96
CA THR A 154 15.65 10.35 11.05
C THR A 154 14.73 11.57 11.02
N GLU A 155 13.75 11.60 10.11
CA GLU A 155 12.77 12.68 10.02
C GLU A 155 11.85 12.76 11.23
N GLU A 156 11.43 11.61 11.79
CA GLU A 156 10.67 11.58 13.04
C GLU A 156 11.45 12.20 14.21
N THR A 157 12.74 11.88 14.33
CA THR A 157 13.62 12.46 15.35
C THR A 157 13.77 13.97 15.16
N ARG A 158 13.93 14.43 13.91
CA ARG A 158 14.03 15.85 13.56
C ARG A 158 12.74 16.61 13.89
N LEU A 159 11.58 16.07 13.51
CA LEU A 159 10.27 16.67 13.79
C LEU A 159 10.00 16.77 15.29
N THR A 160 10.39 15.74 16.05
CA THR A 160 10.30 15.74 17.52
C THR A 160 11.16 16.85 18.12
N ALA A 161 12.42 16.97 17.69
CA ALA A 161 13.33 18.01 18.17
C ALA A 161 12.83 19.43 17.86
N VAL A 162 12.31 19.65 16.64
CA VAL A 162 11.74 20.94 16.23
C VAL A 162 10.49 21.29 17.04
N THR A 163 9.63 20.30 17.28
CA THR A 163 8.39 20.49 18.06
C THR A 163 8.70 20.80 19.52
N GLU A 164 9.68 20.12 20.11
CA GLU A 164 10.12 20.39 21.49
C GLU A 164 10.77 21.78 21.62
N ALA A 165 11.59 22.18 20.64
CA ALA A 165 12.13 23.53 20.55
C ALA A 165 11.02 24.59 20.42
N GLY A 166 10.04 24.36 19.56
CA GLY A 166 8.86 25.22 19.41
C GLY A 166 8.06 25.34 20.70
N ALA A 167 7.86 24.24 21.42
CA ALA A 167 7.20 24.24 22.73
C ALA A 167 7.98 25.04 23.79
N ARG A 168 9.32 24.98 23.76
CA ARG A 168 10.17 25.83 24.63
C ARG A 168 9.98 27.31 24.30
N VAL A 169 10.02 27.69 23.02
CA VAL A 169 9.79 29.09 22.60
C VAL A 169 8.41 29.59 22.97
N ALA A 170 7.36 28.81 22.72
CA ALA A 170 5.99 29.16 23.07
C ALA A 170 5.81 29.40 24.58
N ARG A 171 6.46 28.57 25.43
CA ARG A 171 6.45 28.76 26.90
C ARG A 171 7.14 30.06 27.31
N VAL A 172 8.28 30.38 26.72
CA VAL A 172 8.99 31.63 27.01
C VAL A 172 8.14 32.84 26.60
N GLN A 173 7.55 32.82 25.41
CA GLN A 173 6.65 33.89 24.96
C GLN A 173 5.45 34.08 25.88
N ALA A 174 4.82 32.99 26.32
CA ALA A 174 3.72 33.04 27.28
C ALA A 174 4.14 33.69 28.61
N LYS A 175 5.30 33.31 29.15
CA LYS A 175 5.84 33.86 30.41
C LYS A 175 6.22 35.34 30.30
N THR A 176 6.76 35.74 29.15
CA THR A 176 7.06 37.15 28.86
C THR A 176 5.78 37.97 28.73
N ALA A 177 4.76 37.46 28.03
CA ALA A 177 3.46 38.12 27.92
C ALA A 177 2.80 38.29 29.29
N GLU A 178 2.85 37.27 30.14
CA GLU A 178 2.37 37.33 31.52
C GLU A 178 3.11 38.43 32.32
N SER A 179 4.44 38.45 32.27
CA SER A 179 5.26 39.45 32.97
C SER A 179 4.97 40.88 32.49
N LEU A 180 4.84 41.09 31.18
CA LEU A 180 4.48 42.39 30.60
C LEU A 180 3.07 42.82 31.00
N SER A 181 2.10 41.90 31.00
CA SER A 181 0.74 42.20 31.45
C SER A 181 0.69 42.56 32.94
N GLY A 182 1.52 41.90 33.76
CA GLY A 182 1.68 42.22 35.18
C GLY A 182 2.35 43.57 35.41
N ALA A 183 3.39 43.90 34.65
CA ALA A 183 4.01 45.22 34.70
C ALA A 183 3.02 46.33 34.31
N TRP A 184 2.22 46.09 33.26
CA TRP A 184 1.17 47.02 32.84
C TRP A 184 0.07 47.19 33.89
N SER A 185 -0.37 46.12 34.55
CA SER A 185 -1.40 46.21 35.58
C SER A 185 -0.91 46.98 36.81
N VAL A 186 0.36 46.82 37.20
CA VAL A 186 0.99 47.61 38.27
C VAL A 186 1.07 49.09 37.90
N LEU A 187 1.45 49.39 36.66
CA LEU A 187 1.56 50.77 36.16
C LEU A 187 0.19 51.45 36.07
N GLU A 188 -0.83 50.71 35.64
CA GLU A 188 -2.21 51.18 35.63
C GLU A 188 -2.77 51.39 37.05
N ALA A 189 -2.49 50.47 37.99
CA ALA A 189 -2.88 50.63 39.39
C ALA A 189 -2.19 51.86 40.03
N ALA A 190 -0.92 52.11 39.72
CA ALA A 190 -0.21 53.31 40.16
C ALA A 190 -0.78 54.60 39.54
N ARG A 191 -1.29 54.53 38.30
CA ARG A 191 -1.99 55.63 37.62
C ARG A 191 -3.35 55.94 38.25
N GLN A 192 -4.09 54.90 38.64
CA GLN A 192 -5.43 55.05 39.26
C GLN A 192 -5.37 55.34 40.77
N GLY A 193 -4.24 55.12 41.43
CA GLY A 193 -4.06 55.40 42.85
C GLY A 193 -3.94 56.89 43.17
N ASP A 194 -4.79 57.39 44.08
CA ASP A 194 -4.81 58.79 44.51
C ASP A 194 -3.47 59.31 45.08
N GLY A 195 -2.62 58.43 45.63
CA GLY A 195 -1.36 58.81 46.28
C GLY A 195 -0.31 59.39 45.33
N THR A 196 -0.21 58.87 44.10
CA THR A 196 0.80 59.26 43.11
C THR A 196 0.43 60.56 42.42
N ALA A 197 -0.85 60.72 42.05
CA ALA A 197 -1.38 61.98 41.53
C ALA A 197 -1.22 63.11 42.56
N ARG A 198 -1.55 62.83 43.84
CA ARG A 198 -1.42 63.80 44.94
C ARG A 198 0.02 64.18 45.23
N ALA A 199 0.94 63.20 45.28
CA ALA A 199 2.37 63.46 45.49
C ALA A 199 3.01 64.28 44.35
N LEU A 200 2.63 64.02 43.10
CA LEU A 200 3.09 64.80 41.95
C LEU A 200 2.52 66.22 41.96
N THR A 201 1.23 66.41 42.27
CA THR A 201 0.64 67.76 42.39
C THR A 201 1.23 68.59 43.53
N CYS A 202 1.54 67.98 44.69
CA CYS A 202 2.12 68.69 45.84
C CYS A 202 3.55 69.19 45.60
N VAL A 203 4.31 68.53 44.71
CA VAL A 203 5.67 68.97 44.34
C VAL A 203 5.62 70.03 43.23
N THR A 204 4.72 69.90 42.26
CA THR A 204 4.62 70.87 41.14
C THR A 204 4.07 72.23 41.57
N GLU A 205 3.11 72.29 42.51
CA GLU A 205 2.50 73.55 42.94
C GLU A 205 3.50 74.47 43.66
N ARG A 206 4.50 73.89 44.34
CA ARG A 206 5.51 74.65 45.10
C ARG A 206 6.73 75.05 44.27
N VAL A 207 6.97 74.41 43.12
CA VAL A 207 8.20 74.57 42.33
C VAL A 207 7.96 75.22 40.96
N THR A 208 6.82 74.97 40.29
CA THR A 208 6.46 75.62 39.00
C THR A 208 4.94 75.64 38.76
N PRO A 209 4.23 76.73 39.07
CA PRO A 209 2.75 76.79 39.03
C PRO A 209 2.12 76.73 37.61
N ALA A 210 2.90 76.54 36.54
CA ALA A 210 2.41 76.56 35.16
C ALA A 210 2.79 75.33 34.30
N SER A 211 3.46 74.31 34.85
CA SER A 211 3.83 73.11 34.07
C SER A 211 2.92 71.92 34.40
N GLN A 212 2.02 71.55 33.48
CA GLN A 212 1.35 70.25 33.55
C GLN A 212 2.35 69.14 33.19
N PRO A 213 2.57 68.12 34.03
CA PRO A 213 3.42 67.00 33.67
C PRO A 213 2.71 66.16 32.58
N ARG A 214 3.22 66.24 31.34
CA ARG A 214 2.81 65.34 30.26
C ARG A 214 3.72 64.11 30.27
N TRP A 215 3.15 62.97 30.65
CA TRP A 215 3.74 61.67 30.37
C TRP A 215 3.10 61.13 29.10
N ASP A 216 3.82 61.20 27.97
CA ASP A 216 3.44 60.48 26.76
C ASP A 216 3.96 59.04 26.84
N LEU A 217 3.06 58.07 26.64
CA LEU A 217 3.43 56.66 26.54
C LEU A 217 4.26 56.44 25.27
N PRO A 218 5.36 55.67 25.33
CA PRO A 218 6.09 55.29 24.13
C PRO A 218 5.15 54.46 23.23
N VAL A 219 4.90 54.98 22.03
CA VAL A 219 4.16 54.27 20.98
C VAL A 219 5.10 53.21 20.42
N TRP A 220 4.78 51.94 20.65
CA TRP A 220 5.50 50.82 20.05
C TRP A 220 5.18 50.82 18.54
N GLY A 221 6.12 51.33 17.74
CA GLY A 221 6.05 51.27 16.28
C GLY A 221 6.22 49.84 15.74
N PRO A 222 6.02 49.63 14.43
CA PRO A 222 6.19 48.33 13.80
C PRO A 222 7.61 47.80 14.07
N ILE A 223 7.70 46.55 14.52
CA ILE A 223 8.93 45.88 14.92
C ILE A 223 9.80 45.71 13.68
N GLU A 224 10.95 46.37 13.61
CA GLU A 224 11.98 46.05 12.63
C GLU A 224 12.54 44.66 12.96
N PRO A 225 12.53 43.72 12.00
CA PRO A 225 13.09 42.39 12.22
C PRO A 225 14.59 42.53 12.46
N VAL A 226 15.02 42.28 13.69
CA VAL A 226 16.44 42.15 14.04
C VAL A 226 17.01 40.98 13.23
N ALA A 227 18.13 41.21 12.55
CA ALA A 227 18.80 40.20 11.76
C ALA A 227 19.03 38.94 12.62
N ALA A 228 18.66 37.77 12.08
CA ALA A 228 18.93 36.50 12.71
C ALA A 228 20.43 36.41 13.00
N ILE A 229 20.77 36.02 14.24
CA ILE A 229 22.16 35.75 14.62
C ILE A 229 22.70 34.71 13.62
N GLU A 230 23.61 35.13 12.75
CA GLU A 230 24.33 34.21 11.87
C GLU A 230 24.98 33.15 12.75
N ALA A 231 24.85 31.90 12.30
CA ALA A 231 25.28 30.71 13.01
C ALA A 231 26.62 30.93 13.72
N ALA A 232 26.65 30.64 15.03
CA ALA A 232 27.88 30.58 15.79
C ALA A 232 28.91 29.73 15.01
N PRO A 233 30.20 30.14 15.00
CA PRO A 233 31.23 29.36 14.32
C PRO A 233 31.23 27.95 14.90
N ALA A 234 31.23 26.95 14.01
CA ALA A 234 31.38 25.56 14.41
C ALA A 234 32.65 25.43 15.26
N LEU A 235 32.53 24.87 16.45
CA LEU A 235 33.66 24.46 17.27
C LEU A 235 34.46 23.44 16.45
N SER A 236 35.63 23.86 15.95
CA SER A 236 36.63 22.94 15.42
C SER A 236 37.39 22.36 16.61
N ASP A 237 37.34 21.03 16.76
CA ASP A 237 38.21 20.29 17.66
C ASP A 237 39.64 20.28 17.08
N ASP A 238 40.46 21.23 17.53
CA ASP A 238 41.91 21.06 17.66
C ASP A 238 42.25 20.96 19.16
#